data_AF-A0A2A4S0H3-F1
#
_entry.id   AF-A0A2A4S0H3-F1
#
_cell.length_a   1.000
_cell.length_b   1.000
_cell.length_c   1.000
_cell.angle_alpha   90.00
_cell.angle_beta   90.00
_cell.angle_gamma   90.00
#
_symmetry.space_group_name_H-M   'P 1'
#
loop_
_entity.id
_entity.type
_entity.pdbx_description
1 polymer ?
#
loop_
_entity_poly.entity_id
_entity_poly.type
_entity_poly.pdbx_seq_one_letter_code
_entity_poly.pdbx_strand_id
1 'polypeptide(L)'
;MFWTRVGDIPERILLSTISLSVGWQAWKETEAIEVLRPERQWEGADAPLEPSVRSTAYGHVNQLRDPAVFVEDDHVYLLYAVAGESGIAIAEVELE
;
A
#
# COMPACT_ATOMS: atom_id res chain seq x y z
N MET A 1 -4.91 -9.00 -2.80
CA MET A 1 -5.45 -7.63 -2.81
C MET A 1 -4.50 -6.75 -2.04
N PHE A 2 -3.89 -5.77 -2.70
CA PHE A 2 -3.09 -4.75 -2.05
C PHE A 2 -3.99 -3.60 -1.60
N TRP A 3 -3.74 -3.05 -0.41
CA TRP A 3 -4.57 -2.00 0.18
C TRP A 3 -3.81 -1.23 1.26
N THR A 4 -4.33 -0.07 1.65
CA THR A 4 -3.80 0.72 2.78
C THR A 4 -4.92 1.01 3.77
N ARG A 5 -4.56 1.29 5.03
CA ARG A 5 -5.54 1.50 6.11
C ARG A 5 -5.42 2.91 6.67
N VAL A 6 -6.48 3.68 6.51
CA VAL A 6 -6.55 5.03 7.10
C VAL A 6 -6.53 4.95 8.63
N GLY A 7 -5.70 5.79 9.26
CA GLY A 7 -5.49 5.85 10.71
C GLY A 7 -4.26 5.07 11.19
N ASP A 8 -3.61 4.29 10.32
CA ASP A 8 -2.35 3.61 10.65
C ASP A 8 -1.19 4.61 10.78
N ILE A 9 -0.17 4.23 11.56
CA ILE A 9 1.03 5.02 11.84
C ILE A 9 2.29 4.16 11.60
N PRO A 10 3.05 4.37 10.52
CA PRO A 10 2.64 5.09 9.31
C PRO A 10 1.54 4.31 8.56
N GLU A 11 0.80 5.00 7.69
CA GLU A 11 0.00 4.31 6.68
C GLU A 11 0.94 3.60 5.70
N ARG A 12 0.65 2.32 5.45
CA ARG A 12 1.55 1.37 4.78
C ARG A 12 0.74 0.41 3.93
N ILE A 13 1.42 -0.24 2.98
CA ILE A 13 0.79 -1.17 2.05
C ILE A 13 0.66 -2.54 2.71
N LEU A 14 -0.56 -3.06 2.69
CA LEU A 14 -0.96 -4.35 3.21
C LEU A 14 -1.41 -5.27 2.07
N LEU A 15 -1.28 -6.57 2.29
CA LEU A 15 -1.78 -7.63 1.41
C LEU A 15 -2.71 -8.56 2.18
N SER A 16 -3.88 -8.80 1.60
CA SER A 16 -4.77 -9.90 1.98
C SER A 16 -5.15 -10.70 0.74
N THR A 17 -5.30 -12.02 0.87
CA THR A 17 -5.75 -12.88 -0.23
C THR A 17 -7.17 -13.36 0.02
N ILE A 18 -7.91 -13.64 -1.05
CA ILE A 18 -9.27 -14.19 -1.00
C ILE A 18 -9.29 -15.40 -1.92
N SER A 19 -9.78 -16.53 -1.42
CA SER A 19 -9.97 -17.71 -2.27
C SER A 19 -11.19 -17.50 -3.18
N LEU A 20 -10.95 -17.51 -4.49
CA LEU A 20 -12.01 -17.41 -5.50
C LEU A 20 -12.65 -18.77 -5.84
N SER A 21 -12.19 -19.86 -5.22
CA SER A 21 -12.73 -21.21 -5.45
C SER A 21 -14.12 -21.44 -4.82
N VAL A 22 -14.54 -20.57 -3.91
CA VAL A 22 -15.85 -20.61 -3.26
C VAL A 22 -16.75 -19.50 -3.78
N GLY A 23 -18.07 -19.66 -3.63
CA GLY A 23 -19.03 -18.63 -4.00
C GLY A 23 -18.77 -17.30 -3.27
N TRP A 24 -19.04 -16.18 -3.92
CA TRP A 24 -18.72 -14.83 -3.43
C TRP A 24 -19.31 -14.48 -2.05
N GLN A 25 -20.43 -15.12 -1.68
CA GLN A 25 -21.06 -14.97 -0.36
C GLN A 25 -20.22 -15.55 0.78
N ALA A 26 -19.28 -16.45 0.46
CA ALA A 26 -18.36 -17.08 1.39
C ALA A 26 -16.93 -16.57 1.23
N TRP A 27 -16.70 -15.52 0.44
CA TRP A 27 -15.39 -14.88 0.36
C TRP A 27 -14.98 -14.36 1.73
N LYS A 28 -13.77 -14.71 2.12
CA LYS A 28 -13.14 -14.27 3.35
C LYS A 28 -11.69 -13.97 3.06
N GLU A 29 -11.24 -12.81 3.50
CA GLU A 29 -9.85 -12.39 3.43
C GLU A 29 -9.00 -13.12 4.47
N THR A 30 -7.73 -13.34 4.13
CA THR A 30 -6.71 -13.72 5.11
C THR A 30 -6.40 -12.58 6.07
N GLU A 31 -5.71 -12.91 7.16
CA GLU A 31 -5.02 -11.87 7.93
C GLU A 31 -4.13 -11.02 7.02
N ALA A 32 -4.14 -9.71 7.28
CA ALA A 32 -3.38 -8.76 6.48
C ALA A 32 -1.91 -8.82 6.87
N ILE A 33 -1.04 -8.99 5.87
CA ILE A 33 0.40 -8.89 6.04
C ILE A 33 0.89 -7.55 5.53
N GLU A 34 1.95 -7.03 6.13
CA GLU A 34 2.60 -5.82 5.65
C GLU A 34 3.54 -6.13 4.48
N VAL A 35 3.44 -5.35 3.41
CA VAL A 35 4.26 -5.52 2.20
C VAL A 35 5.33 -4.44 2.11
N LEU A 36 4.93 -3.17 2.28
CA LEU A 36 5.81 -2.01 2.16
C LEU A 36 5.42 -0.93 3.16
N ARG A 37 6.41 -0.24 3.71
CA ARG A 37 6.28 0.99 4.50
C ARG A 37 7.27 2.05 3.98
N PRO A 38 7.10 3.35 4.31
CA PRO A 38 8.09 4.35 3.93
C PRO A 38 9.45 4.04 4.57
N GLU A 39 10.50 3.96 3.76
CA GLU A 39 11.89 3.74 4.19
C GLU A 39 12.86 4.81 3.67
N ARG A 40 12.51 5.49 2.58
CA ARG A 40 13.35 6.53 1.96
C ARG A 40 12.79 7.92 2.28
N GLN A 41 13.68 8.92 2.27
CA GLN A 41 13.27 10.32 2.49
C GLN A 41 12.22 10.76 1.47
N TRP A 42 12.38 10.39 0.20
CA TRP A 42 11.39 10.69 -0.84
C TRP A 42 10.07 9.92 -0.68
N GLU A 43 10.03 8.90 0.18
CA GLU A 43 8.78 8.22 0.57
C GLU A 43 8.05 8.94 1.71
N GLY A 44 8.72 9.87 2.39
CA GLY A 44 8.24 10.49 3.62
C GLY A 44 8.76 9.83 4.90
N ALA A 45 9.74 8.92 4.82
CA ALA A 45 10.23 8.17 5.98
C ALA A 45 10.86 9.06 7.08
N ASP A 46 11.32 10.25 6.71
CA ASP A 46 11.87 11.28 7.59
C ASP A 46 10.82 12.23 8.17
N ALA A 47 9.56 12.15 7.72
CA ALA A 47 8.47 12.92 8.29
C ALA A 47 7.98 12.32 9.62
N PRO A 48 7.30 13.12 10.47
CA PRO A 48 6.72 12.63 11.73
C PRO A 48 5.79 11.44 11.53
N LEU A 49 5.78 10.55 12.53
CA LEU A 49 4.85 9.43 12.62
C LEU A 49 3.49 9.94 13.14
N GLU A 50 2.59 10.22 12.21
CA GLU A 50 1.24 10.69 12.50
C GLU A 50 0.19 9.77 11.85
N PRO A 51 -0.99 9.61 12.49
CA PRO A 51 -2.07 8.81 11.92
C PRO A 51 -2.57 9.46 10.64
N SER A 52 -2.79 8.63 9.64
CA SER A 52 -3.31 9.13 8.38
C SER A 52 -4.77 9.56 8.50
N VAL A 53 -5.12 10.61 7.75
CA VAL A 53 -6.48 11.18 7.69
C VAL A 53 -7.10 10.82 6.35
N ARG A 54 -8.42 10.58 6.35
CA ARG A 54 -9.19 10.41 5.11
C ARG A 54 -9.14 11.70 4.30
N SER A 55 -9.19 11.58 2.97
CA SER A 55 -9.00 12.69 2.02
C SER A 55 -7.52 13.00 1.78
N THR A 56 -7.27 14.18 1.21
CA THR A 56 -5.96 14.70 0.82
C THR A 56 -4.96 14.72 1.98
N ALA A 57 -3.79 14.17 1.73
CA ALA A 57 -2.63 14.37 2.59
C ALA A 57 -1.98 15.72 2.26
N TYR A 58 -1.81 16.58 3.25
CA TYR A 58 -1.18 17.89 3.03
C TYR A 58 0.30 17.84 3.35
N GLY A 59 1.13 18.06 2.34
CA GLY A 59 2.59 18.18 2.50
C GLY A 59 3.31 16.85 2.65
N HIS A 60 4.55 16.94 3.15
CA HIS A 60 5.45 15.80 3.29
C HIS A 60 5.08 14.95 4.51
N VAL A 61 4.54 13.75 4.29
CA VAL A 61 4.06 12.86 5.36
C VAL A 61 4.57 11.42 5.20
N ASN A 62 4.70 10.72 6.33
CA ASN A 62 5.18 9.34 6.42
C ASN A 62 4.04 8.35 6.12
N GLN A 63 3.58 8.29 4.87
CA GLN A 63 2.38 7.54 4.46
C GLN A 63 2.52 7.05 3.00
N LEU A 64 2.38 5.74 2.77
CA LEU A 64 2.19 5.17 1.44
C LEU A 64 0.69 5.03 1.15
N ARG A 65 0.27 5.35 -0.09
CA ARG A 65 -1.15 5.40 -0.48
C ARG A 65 -1.37 4.82 -1.88
N ASP A 66 -2.64 4.57 -2.21
CA ASP A 66 -3.12 4.22 -3.55
C ASP A 66 -2.34 3.12 -4.28
N PRO A 67 -2.20 1.91 -3.68
CA PRO A 67 -1.50 0.81 -4.32
C PRO A 67 -2.24 0.35 -5.58
N ALA A 68 -1.51 0.21 -6.69
CA ALA A 68 -2.02 -0.25 -7.98
C ALA A 68 -1.09 -1.31 -8.58
N VAL A 69 -1.67 -2.44 -8.97
CA VAL A 69 -0.92 -3.53 -9.61
C VAL A 69 -0.73 -3.24 -11.09
N PHE A 70 0.49 -3.39 -11.57
CA PHE A 70 0.86 -3.37 -12.98
C PHE A 70 1.59 -4.67 -13.31
N VAL A 71 1.25 -5.29 -14.44
CA VAL A 71 1.85 -6.57 -14.85
C VAL A 71 2.41 -6.39 -16.25
N GLU A 72 3.68 -6.75 -16.43
CA GLU A 72 4.38 -6.77 -17.71
C GLU A 72 5.10 -8.11 -17.84
N ASP A 73 4.71 -8.91 -18.82
CA ASP A 73 5.14 -10.30 -18.99
C ASP A 73 4.96 -11.13 -17.70
N ASP A 74 6.04 -11.72 -17.18
CA ASP A 74 6.07 -12.52 -15.96
C ASP A 74 6.36 -11.67 -14.70
N HIS A 75 6.46 -10.34 -14.84
CA HIS A 75 6.80 -9.42 -13.75
C HIS A 75 5.56 -8.73 -13.20
N VAL A 76 5.44 -8.72 -11.87
CA VAL A 76 4.39 -8.01 -11.15
C VAL A 76 5.01 -6.81 -10.45
N TYR A 77 4.44 -5.63 -10.72
CA TYR A 77 4.84 -4.38 -10.12
C TYR A 77 3.70 -3.80 -9.30
N LEU A 78 4.07 -3.07 -8.24
CA LEU A 78 3.17 -2.27 -7.45
C LEU A 78 3.55 -0.81 -7.59
N LEU A 79 2.66 -0.01 -8.19
CA LEU A 79 2.73 1.44 -8.14
C LEU A 79 2.05 1.94 -6.87
N TYR A 80 2.59 3.00 -6.28
CA TYR A 80 2.03 3.58 -5.05
C TYR A 80 2.38 5.07 -4.91
N ALA A 81 1.50 5.82 -4.27
CA ALA A 81 1.70 7.22 -3.94
C ALA A 81 2.57 7.38 -2.69
N VAL A 82 3.43 8.40 -2.68
CA VAL A 82 4.43 8.65 -1.63
C VAL A 82 4.39 10.08 -1.10
N ALA A 83 4.92 10.30 0.11
CA ALA A 83 5.17 11.63 0.68
C ALA A 83 3.97 12.59 0.56
N GLY A 84 2.77 12.11 0.92
CA GLY A 84 1.54 12.89 0.81
C GLY A 84 1.08 13.13 -0.63
N GLU A 85 1.06 12.07 -1.44
CA GLU A 85 0.64 12.12 -2.86
C GLU A 85 1.53 13.05 -3.72
N SER A 86 2.76 13.33 -3.25
CA SER A 86 3.73 14.21 -3.93
C SER A 86 4.52 13.50 -5.04
N GLY A 87 4.37 12.18 -5.17
CA GLY A 87 5.01 11.37 -6.19
C GLY A 87 4.37 9.99 -6.33
N ILE A 88 4.76 9.30 -7.40
CA ILE A 88 4.39 7.89 -7.66
C ILE A 88 5.68 7.09 -7.72
N ALA A 89 5.76 6.04 -6.91
CA ALA A 89 6.85 5.08 -6.89
C ALA A 89 6.38 3.75 -7.47
N ILE A 90 7.34 2.88 -7.77
CA ILE A 90 7.12 1.53 -8.30
C ILE A 90 8.09 0.56 -7.65
N ALA A 91 7.58 -0.61 -7.25
CA ALA A 91 8.38 -1.72 -6.74
C ALA A 91 7.96 -3.01 -7.47
N GLU A 92 8.94 -3.84 -7.82
CA GLU A 92 8.65 -5.22 -8.25
C GLU A 92 8.28 -6.06 -7.02
N VAL A 93 7.27 -6.93 -7.16
CA VAL A 93 6.79 -7.79 -6.08
C VAL A 93 6.81 -9.25 -6.51
N GLU A 94 7.44 -10.09 -5.70
CA GLU A 94 7.40 -11.54 -5.85
C GLU A 94 6.30 -12.09 -4.95
N LEU A 95 5.39 -12.87 -5.54
CA LEU A 95 4.30 -13.53 -4.82
C LEU A 95 4.69 -15.00 -4.64
N GLU A 96 5.02 -15.40 -3.41
CA GLU A 96 5.19 -16.81 -3.03
C GLU A 96 3.84 -17.52 -2.78
#